data_AF-A0AB74JUQ7-F1
#
_entry.id   AF-A0AB74JUQ7-F1
#
_cell.length_a   1.000
_cell.length_b   1.000
_cell.length_c   1.000
_cell.angle_alpha   90.00
_cell.angle_beta   90.00
_cell.angle_gamma   90.00
#
_symmetry.space_group_name_H-M   'P 1'
#
loop_
_entity.id
_entity.type
_entity.pdbx_description
1 polymer ?
#
loop_
_entity_poly.entity_id
_entity_poly.type
_entity_poly.pdbx_seq_one_letter_code
_entity_poly.pdbx_strand_id
1 'polypeptide(L)'
;MEGGAGDEMAPYRAEFVPGYSLPRASCITSLDFPKLLSPETIWVETWALDMPCDENEISMPARLSIASACSALENFRLDLVDEIPSSEPNMRSTWRTAAAQGFSQLPRTIKDMTLYRGDSGRLDESAKQLQMFSMQLRHLRIESLEILRGLFCPDGLGLPIEAHWPYLETLHLKDQYYVTPPFHGELQPAYDLIRERYLNKLYTNLGHAAQKMPCLKSVILTFRNLDHELELSIKNKRYNLTLCVMDNYQPSHEFLEAWKVPGESLQPCINKFWRETTYPSWPPS
;
A
#
# COMPACT_ATOMS: atom_id res chain seq x y z
N MET A 1 -17.72 3.94 -35.71
CA MET A 1 -17.26 2.64 -36.22
C MET A 1 -16.07 2.25 -35.40
N GLU A 2 -16.26 1.14 -34.68
CA GLU A 2 -15.30 0.28 -33.97
C GLU A 2 -13.83 0.68 -34.10
N GLY A 3 -13.32 1.36 -33.09
CA GLY A 3 -11.90 1.30 -32.76
C GLY A 3 -11.70 0.01 -31.98
N GLY A 4 -11.18 -1.02 -32.65
CA GLY A 4 -10.89 -2.31 -32.05
C GLY A 4 -10.05 -2.11 -30.79
N ALA A 5 -10.63 -2.43 -29.63
CA ALA A 5 -9.85 -2.76 -28.47
C ALA A 5 -8.93 -3.90 -28.92
N GLY A 6 -7.64 -3.62 -29.03
CA GLY A 6 -6.65 -4.66 -29.21
C GLY A 6 -6.93 -5.72 -28.16
N ASP A 7 -6.99 -6.96 -28.61
CA ASP A 7 -6.93 -8.13 -27.75
C ASP A 7 -5.55 -8.06 -27.07
N GLU A 8 -5.45 -7.27 -25.99
CA GLU A 8 -4.23 -7.15 -25.20
C GLU A 8 -4.02 -8.55 -24.60
N MET A 9 -3.16 -9.35 -25.24
CA MET A 9 -2.72 -10.61 -24.65
C MET A 9 -1.95 -10.29 -23.37
N ALA A 10 -2.12 -11.12 -22.33
CA ALA A 10 -1.31 -10.98 -21.13
C ALA A 10 0.19 -11.03 -21.50
N PRO A 11 1.01 -10.08 -21.00
CA PRO A 11 2.44 -10.12 -21.25
C PRO A 11 3.01 -11.41 -20.68
N TYR A 12 3.95 -12.03 -21.40
CA TYR A 12 4.57 -13.25 -20.93
C TYR A 12 5.33 -12.99 -19.63
N ARG A 13 5.10 -13.86 -18.64
CA ARG A 13 5.85 -13.86 -17.38
C ARG A 13 6.33 -15.26 -17.06
N ALA A 14 7.59 -15.37 -16.65
CA ALA A 14 8.21 -16.66 -16.32
C ALA A 14 7.59 -17.24 -15.04
N GLU A 15 7.20 -18.52 -15.11
CA GLU A 15 6.63 -19.28 -13.99
C GLU A 15 7.40 -20.58 -13.76
N PHE A 16 7.30 -21.13 -12.55
CA PHE A 16 7.78 -22.48 -12.30
C PHE A 16 6.80 -23.52 -12.84
N VAL A 17 7.35 -24.63 -13.32
CA VAL A 17 6.54 -25.80 -13.70
C VAL A 17 5.78 -26.30 -12.45
N PRO A 18 4.49 -26.67 -12.56
CA PRO A 18 3.73 -27.17 -11.42
C PRO A 18 4.46 -28.32 -10.69
N GLY A 19 4.51 -28.24 -9.36
CA GLY A 19 5.21 -29.23 -8.52
C GLY A 19 6.73 -29.07 -8.43
N TYR A 20 7.32 -28.13 -9.16
CA TYR A 20 8.73 -27.80 -9.01
C TYR A 20 9.01 -27.20 -7.63
N SER A 21 9.96 -27.80 -6.91
CA SER A 21 10.37 -27.34 -5.58
C SER A 21 11.72 -26.65 -5.68
N LEU A 22 11.76 -25.36 -5.31
CA LEU A 22 13.01 -24.61 -5.26
C LEU A 22 13.93 -25.14 -4.15
N PRO A 23 15.25 -25.25 -4.39
CA PRO A 23 16.20 -25.54 -3.33
C PRO A 23 16.18 -24.42 -2.29
N ARG A 24 16.27 -24.79 -1.01
CA ARG A 24 16.30 -23.80 0.07
C ARG A 24 17.63 -23.04 0.07
N ALA A 25 17.56 -21.73 0.16
CA ALA A 25 18.71 -20.85 0.33
C ALA A 25 18.71 -20.27 1.74
N SER A 26 19.79 -20.50 2.50
CA SER A 26 19.91 -20.03 3.89
C SER A 26 20.74 -18.76 4.05
N CYS A 27 21.31 -18.24 2.98
CA CYS A 27 22.22 -17.08 3.01
C CYS A 27 21.63 -15.81 2.39
N ILE A 28 20.46 -15.89 1.75
CA ILE A 28 19.83 -14.75 1.09
C ILE A 28 19.00 -13.98 2.13
N THR A 29 19.43 -12.74 2.41
CA THR A 29 18.80 -11.86 3.41
C THR A 29 17.97 -10.74 2.80
N SER A 30 18.12 -10.50 1.49
CA SER A 30 17.36 -9.49 0.75
C SER A 30 17.00 -9.98 -0.64
N LEU A 31 15.78 -9.67 -1.08
CA LEU A 31 15.29 -9.92 -2.43
C LEU A 31 14.61 -8.66 -3.00
N ASP A 32 14.96 -8.36 -4.24
CA ASP A 32 14.31 -7.36 -5.09
C ASP A 32 14.17 -7.96 -6.49
N PHE A 33 13.09 -7.58 -7.17
CA PHE A 33 12.76 -8.01 -8.53
C PHE A 33 12.56 -6.76 -9.39
N PRO A 34 13.65 -6.04 -9.74
CA PRO A 34 13.56 -4.80 -10.48
C PRO A 34 13.07 -5.07 -11.91
N LYS A 35 12.31 -4.12 -12.47
CA LYS A 35 12.05 -4.08 -13.91
C LYS A 35 13.37 -3.83 -14.64
N LEU A 36 13.66 -4.67 -15.62
CA LEU A 36 14.84 -4.57 -16.48
C LEU A 36 14.39 -4.09 -17.86
N LEU A 37 15.20 -3.23 -18.47
CA LEU A 37 14.99 -2.78 -19.83
C LEU A 37 15.82 -3.65 -20.76
N SER A 38 15.17 -4.17 -21.80
CA SER A 38 15.84 -4.77 -22.93
C SER A 38 16.66 -3.69 -23.68
N PRO A 39 17.81 -4.04 -24.26
CA PRO A 39 18.54 -3.16 -25.17
C PRO A 39 17.78 -2.88 -26.47
N GLU A 40 16.72 -3.64 -26.77
CA GLU A 40 15.83 -3.39 -27.91
C GLU A 40 14.90 -2.21 -27.65
N THR A 41 14.59 -1.46 -28.71
CA THR A 41 13.66 -0.32 -28.67
C THR A 41 12.51 -0.53 -29.63
N ILE A 42 11.32 -0.09 -29.23
CA ILE A 42 10.15 0.00 -30.09
C ILE A 42 9.85 1.46 -30.42
N TRP A 43 9.49 1.69 -31.67
CA TRP A 43 8.99 2.99 -32.09
C TRP A 43 7.58 3.21 -31.52
N VAL A 44 7.42 4.22 -30.67
CA VAL A 44 6.11 4.59 -30.13
C VAL A 44 5.57 5.80 -30.88
N GLU A 45 4.64 5.56 -31.80
CA GLU A 45 4.05 6.60 -32.67
C GLU A 45 3.47 7.77 -31.88
N THR A 46 2.86 7.50 -30.71
CA THR A 46 2.24 8.52 -29.85
C THR A 46 3.23 9.55 -29.32
N TRP A 47 4.49 9.15 -29.10
CA TRP A 47 5.54 10.01 -28.57
C TRP A 47 6.64 10.32 -29.59
N ALA A 48 6.54 9.75 -30.80
CA ALA A 48 7.52 9.86 -31.89
C ALA A 48 8.96 9.64 -31.42
N LEU A 49 9.17 8.62 -30.59
CA LEU A 49 10.46 8.28 -29.99
C LEU A 49 10.63 6.76 -29.90
N ASP A 50 11.89 6.32 -30.01
CA ASP A 50 12.31 4.96 -29.68
C ASP A 50 12.30 4.79 -28.16
N MET A 51 11.41 3.93 -27.67
CA MET A 51 11.31 3.60 -26.25
C MET A 51 11.93 2.22 -26.00
N PRO A 52 12.77 2.06 -24.96
CA PRO A 52 13.29 0.74 -24.60
C PRO A 52 12.15 -0.21 -24.24
N CYS A 53 12.27 -1.47 -24.64
CA CYS A 53 11.30 -2.50 -24.27
C CYS A 53 11.54 -2.99 -22.84
N ASP A 54 10.48 -3.30 -22.11
CA ASP A 54 10.62 -4.03 -20.84
C ASP A 54 11.01 -5.49 -21.11
N GLU A 55 11.96 -6.04 -20.33
CA GLU A 55 12.24 -7.48 -20.35
C GLU A 55 11.08 -8.30 -19.78
N ASN A 56 10.98 -9.56 -20.20
CA ASN A 56 10.00 -10.49 -19.65
C ASN A 56 10.19 -10.65 -18.13
N GLU A 57 9.13 -10.39 -17.38
CA GLU A 57 9.16 -10.44 -15.93
C GLU A 57 8.96 -11.87 -15.38
N ILE A 58 9.31 -12.09 -14.11
CA ILE A 58 8.90 -13.29 -13.36
C ILE A 58 7.50 -13.05 -12.78
N SER A 59 6.61 -14.04 -12.84
CA SER A 59 5.25 -13.91 -12.31
C SER A 59 5.24 -13.72 -10.78
N MET A 60 4.22 -13.04 -10.26
CA MET A 60 4.11 -12.76 -8.83
C MET A 60 4.08 -14.04 -7.96
N PRO A 61 3.35 -15.12 -8.33
CA PRO A 61 3.45 -16.41 -7.65
C PRO A 61 4.86 -17.00 -7.62
N ALA A 62 5.62 -16.86 -8.72
CA ALA A 62 7.00 -17.33 -8.79
C ALA A 62 7.94 -16.51 -7.89
N ARG A 63 7.80 -15.17 -7.84
CA ARG A 63 8.55 -14.31 -6.91
C ARG A 63 8.31 -14.71 -5.45
N LEU A 64 7.06 -14.97 -5.08
CA LEU A 64 6.70 -15.43 -3.73
C LEU A 64 7.25 -16.83 -3.42
N SER A 65 7.31 -17.73 -4.41
CA SER A 65 7.91 -19.05 -4.27
C SER A 65 9.43 -18.95 -4.01
N ILE A 66 10.13 -18.06 -4.72
CA ILE A 66 11.56 -17.76 -4.50
C ILE A 66 11.78 -17.20 -3.09
N ALA A 67 10.97 -16.22 -2.68
CA ALA A 67 11.06 -15.64 -1.34
C ALA A 67 10.80 -16.69 -0.24
N SER A 68 9.84 -17.58 -0.44
CA SER A 68 9.53 -18.67 0.50
C SER A 68 10.66 -19.70 0.64
N ALA A 69 11.50 -19.86 -0.39
CA ALA A 69 12.67 -20.73 -0.35
C ALA A 69 13.88 -20.11 0.39
N CYS A 70 13.85 -18.81 0.68
CA CYS A 70 14.95 -18.07 1.31
C CYS A 70 14.76 -17.98 2.83
N SER A 71 15.32 -18.92 3.60
CA SER A 71 15.03 -19.04 5.04
C SER A 71 15.61 -17.94 5.93
N ALA A 72 16.56 -17.16 5.43
CA ALA A 72 17.19 -16.04 6.14
C ALA A 72 16.72 -14.67 5.62
N LEU A 73 15.65 -14.62 4.82
CA LEU A 73 15.17 -13.40 4.20
C LEU A 73 14.66 -12.42 5.25
N GLU A 74 15.23 -11.22 5.29
CA GLU A 74 14.87 -10.15 6.22
C GLU A 74 14.18 -8.99 5.48
N ASN A 75 14.64 -8.71 4.26
CA ASN A 75 14.19 -7.59 3.43
C ASN A 75 13.56 -8.10 2.14
N PHE A 76 12.32 -7.73 1.86
CA PHE A 76 11.64 -8.16 0.65
C PHE A 76 10.93 -7.00 -0.05
N ARG A 77 11.36 -6.70 -1.28
CA ARG A 77 10.67 -5.76 -2.17
C ARG A 77 9.91 -6.54 -3.24
N LEU A 78 8.62 -6.22 -3.35
CA LEU A 78 7.71 -6.89 -4.26
C LEU A 78 6.87 -5.86 -5.02
N ASP A 79 6.98 -5.90 -6.35
CA ASP A 79 6.03 -5.25 -7.24
C ASP A 79 4.80 -6.16 -7.41
N LEU A 80 3.62 -5.60 -7.16
CA LEU A 80 2.30 -6.23 -7.17
C LEU A 80 1.55 -6.02 -8.49
N VAL A 81 2.21 -5.50 -9.52
CA VAL A 81 1.63 -5.37 -10.86
C VAL A 81 1.34 -6.76 -11.45
N ASP A 82 0.05 -7.05 -11.59
CA ASP A 82 -0.49 -8.15 -12.40
C ASP A 82 -1.12 -7.53 -13.65
N GLU A 83 -0.35 -7.42 -14.73
CA GLU A 83 -0.79 -6.96 -16.06
C GLU A 83 -1.69 -7.99 -16.78
N ILE A 84 -2.43 -8.81 -16.03
CA ILE A 84 -3.36 -9.76 -16.65
C ILE A 84 -4.61 -9.00 -17.12
N PRO A 85 -4.99 -9.05 -18.41
CA PRO A 85 -6.16 -8.38 -18.98
C PRO A 85 -7.49 -8.80 -18.35
N SER A 86 -8.51 -7.95 -18.45
CA SER A 86 -9.85 -8.24 -17.89
C SER A 86 -10.61 -9.32 -18.66
N SER A 87 -10.20 -9.55 -19.90
CA SER A 87 -10.63 -10.67 -20.74
C SER A 87 -10.16 -12.03 -20.23
N GLU A 88 -9.20 -12.10 -19.29
CA GLU A 88 -8.66 -13.35 -18.75
C GLU A 88 -9.00 -13.57 -17.25
N PRO A 89 -10.30 -13.69 -16.88
CA PRO A 89 -10.71 -13.78 -15.49
C PRO A 89 -10.20 -15.06 -14.78
N ASN A 90 -10.05 -16.17 -15.51
CA ASN A 90 -9.56 -17.43 -14.96
C ASN A 90 -8.07 -17.35 -14.58
N MET A 91 -7.25 -16.72 -15.43
CA MET A 91 -5.82 -16.51 -15.14
C MET A 91 -5.66 -15.60 -13.92
N ARG A 92 -6.41 -14.49 -13.87
CA ARG A 92 -6.46 -13.59 -12.70
C ARG A 92 -6.81 -14.32 -11.41
N SER A 93 -7.87 -15.13 -11.43
CA SER A 93 -8.29 -15.90 -10.26
C SER A 93 -7.21 -16.89 -9.79
N THR A 94 -6.60 -17.59 -10.75
CA THR A 94 -5.53 -18.57 -10.47
C THR A 94 -4.31 -17.90 -9.85
N TRP A 95 -3.84 -16.80 -10.45
CA TRP A 95 -2.68 -16.05 -9.94
C TRP A 95 -2.94 -15.44 -8.57
N ARG A 96 -4.14 -14.88 -8.34
CA ARG A 96 -4.54 -14.36 -7.01
C ARG A 96 -4.53 -15.44 -5.95
N THR A 97 -5.05 -16.63 -6.26
CA THR A 97 -5.06 -17.76 -5.33
C THR A 97 -3.63 -18.22 -5.02
N ALA A 98 -2.79 -18.37 -6.04
CA ALA A 98 -1.39 -18.76 -5.89
C ALA A 98 -0.58 -17.71 -5.11
N ALA A 99 -0.85 -16.43 -5.35
CA ALA A 99 -0.27 -15.31 -4.62
C ALA A 99 -0.64 -15.34 -3.12
N ALA A 100 -1.93 -15.50 -2.82
CA ALA A 100 -2.40 -15.60 -1.43
C ALA A 100 -1.74 -16.78 -0.70
N GLN A 101 -1.59 -17.92 -1.37
CA GLN A 101 -0.84 -19.06 -0.84
C GLN A 101 0.65 -18.72 -0.65
N GLY A 102 1.29 -18.06 -1.61
CA GLY A 102 2.67 -17.62 -1.51
C GLY A 102 2.93 -16.70 -0.31
N PHE A 103 2.07 -15.70 -0.08
CA PHE A 103 2.16 -14.83 1.10
C PHE A 103 2.09 -15.61 2.42
N SER A 104 1.27 -16.66 2.48
CA SER A 104 1.15 -17.50 3.68
C SER A 104 2.40 -18.36 3.97
N GLN A 105 3.25 -18.55 2.97
CA GLN A 105 4.48 -19.38 3.06
C GLN A 105 5.75 -18.55 3.26
N LEU A 106 5.64 -17.23 3.22
CA LEU A 106 6.79 -16.34 3.43
C LEU A 106 7.44 -16.57 4.81
N PRO A 107 8.78 -16.52 4.89
CA PRO A 107 9.49 -16.79 6.13
C PRO A 107 9.25 -15.69 7.16
N ARG A 108 9.18 -16.10 8.44
CA ARG A 108 8.96 -15.18 9.57
C ARG A 108 10.15 -14.29 9.91
N THR A 109 11.29 -14.54 9.27
CA THR A 109 12.51 -13.74 9.38
C THR A 109 12.35 -12.37 8.75
N ILE A 110 11.41 -12.20 7.80
CA ILE A 110 11.18 -10.91 7.15
C ILE A 110 10.74 -9.88 8.18
N LYS A 111 11.43 -8.74 8.20
CA LYS A 111 11.14 -7.57 9.05
C LYS A 111 10.82 -6.34 8.23
N ASP A 112 11.32 -6.29 7.01
CA ASP A 112 11.23 -5.14 6.12
C ASP A 112 10.55 -5.56 4.83
N MET A 113 9.40 -4.95 4.54
CA MET A 113 8.65 -5.22 3.33
C MET A 113 8.33 -3.94 2.59
N THR A 114 8.64 -3.91 1.30
CA THR A 114 8.21 -2.85 0.38
C THR A 114 7.30 -3.43 -0.68
N LEU A 115 6.07 -2.93 -0.74
CA LEU A 115 5.08 -3.25 -1.75
C LEU A 115 4.92 -2.06 -2.68
N TYR A 116 5.08 -2.31 -3.97
CA TYR A 116 4.89 -1.29 -5.01
C TYR A 116 3.82 -1.77 -5.98
N ARG A 117 3.02 -0.86 -6.54
CA ARG A 117 2.19 -1.13 -7.71
C ARG A 117 2.17 0.08 -8.61
N GLY A 118 2.50 -0.09 -9.89
CA GLY A 118 2.55 1.02 -10.85
C GLY A 118 1.17 1.52 -11.31
N ASP A 119 0.09 0.83 -10.96
CA ASP A 119 -1.28 1.07 -11.44
C ASP A 119 -2.30 1.25 -10.30
N SER A 120 -3.53 1.66 -10.66
CA SER A 120 -4.64 1.92 -9.72
C SER A 120 -5.38 0.66 -9.23
N GLY A 121 -4.80 -0.53 -9.39
CA GLY A 121 -5.49 -1.78 -9.10
C GLY A 121 -5.63 -2.09 -7.60
N ARG A 122 -6.69 -2.85 -7.26
CA ARG A 122 -7.03 -3.27 -5.88
C ARG A 122 -6.37 -4.59 -5.48
N LEU A 123 -6.10 -4.77 -4.18
CA LEU A 123 -5.48 -5.97 -3.56
C LEU A 123 -6.48 -6.80 -2.74
N ASP A 124 -7.74 -6.91 -3.16
CA ASP A 124 -8.83 -7.35 -2.26
C ASP A 124 -8.66 -8.78 -1.69
N GLU A 125 -8.20 -9.77 -2.47
CA GLU A 125 -8.09 -11.16 -1.98
C GLU A 125 -6.78 -11.49 -1.27
N SER A 126 -5.67 -10.84 -1.64
CA SER A 126 -4.38 -11.01 -0.97
C SER A 126 -4.29 -10.18 0.33
N ALA A 127 -5.22 -9.24 0.54
CA ALA A 127 -5.20 -8.31 1.67
C ALA A 127 -5.19 -9.00 3.03
N LYS A 128 -5.97 -10.08 3.20
CA LYS A 128 -6.06 -10.79 4.49
C LYS A 128 -4.76 -11.52 4.82
N GLN A 129 -4.15 -12.16 3.83
CA GLN A 129 -2.90 -12.91 3.97
C GLN A 129 -1.74 -11.96 4.15
N LEU A 130 -1.73 -10.85 3.40
CA LEU A 130 -0.78 -9.76 3.59
C LEU A 130 -0.92 -9.15 4.99
N GLN A 131 -2.14 -8.94 5.48
CA GLN A 131 -2.38 -8.43 6.82
C GLN A 131 -1.83 -9.38 7.88
N MET A 132 -2.16 -10.67 7.81
CA MET A 132 -1.64 -11.68 8.75
C MET A 132 -0.11 -11.72 8.74
N PHE A 133 0.50 -11.71 7.56
CA PHE A 133 1.96 -11.67 7.42
C PHE A 133 2.54 -10.36 7.98
N SER A 134 1.87 -9.23 7.75
CA SER A 134 2.38 -7.91 8.12
C SER A 134 2.51 -7.72 9.64
N MET A 135 1.78 -8.48 10.46
CA MET A 135 1.83 -8.40 11.92
C MET A 135 3.22 -8.68 12.52
N GLN A 136 4.09 -9.39 11.80
CA GLN A 136 5.46 -9.70 12.25
C GLN A 136 6.52 -8.70 11.78
N LEU A 137 6.13 -7.75 10.91
CA LEU A 137 7.03 -6.77 10.31
C LEU A 137 7.41 -5.69 11.31
N ARG A 138 8.59 -5.11 11.09
CA ARG A 138 9.05 -3.87 11.74
C ARG A 138 8.88 -2.68 10.82
N HIS A 139 9.05 -2.88 9.52
CA HIS A 139 8.97 -1.82 8.52
C HIS A 139 8.07 -2.28 7.37
N LEU A 140 6.98 -1.55 7.14
CA LEU A 140 6.08 -1.76 6.03
C LEU A 140 6.00 -0.49 5.19
N ARG A 141 6.41 -0.60 3.93
CA ARG A 141 6.26 0.45 2.94
C ARG A 141 5.34 -0.02 1.83
N ILE A 142 4.32 0.78 1.52
CA ILE A 142 3.35 0.54 0.46
C ILE A 142 3.36 1.78 -0.42
N GLU A 143 3.54 1.62 -1.71
CA GLU A 143 3.73 2.71 -2.66
C GLU A 143 2.78 2.60 -3.85
N SER A 144 2.24 3.74 -4.27
CA SER A 144 1.45 3.85 -5.51
C SER A 144 0.22 2.94 -5.56
N LEU A 145 -0.36 2.64 -4.39
CA LEU A 145 -1.50 1.74 -4.23
C LEU A 145 -2.74 2.50 -3.76
N GLU A 146 -3.92 1.98 -4.09
CA GLU A 146 -5.15 2.39 -3.39
C GLU A 146 -5.13 1.77 -1.99
N ILE A 147 -5.27 2.60 -0.96
CA ILE A 147 -5.24 2.13 0.42
C ILE A 147 -6.50 1.33 0.72
N LEU A 148 -6.31 0.03 0.97
CA LEU A 148 -7.38 -0.82 1.41
C LEU A 148 -7.76 -0.46 2.86
N ARG A 149 -8.98 0.03 3.05
CA ARG A 149 -9.56 0.17 4.40
C ARG A 149 -9.51 -1.15 5.19
N GLY A 150 -9.60 -2.28 4.49
CA GLY A 150 -9.49 -3.62 5.06
C GLY A 150 -8.11 -3.93 5.66
N LEU A 151 -7.05 -3.20 5.28
CA LEU A 151 -5.73 -3.36 5.91
C LEU A 151 -5.81 -3.01 7.40
N PHE A 152 -6.50 -1.92 7.75
CA PHE A 152 -6.64 -1.42 9.12
C PHE A 152 -7.87 -1.98 9.85
N CYS A 153 -8.91 -2.37 9.11
CA CYS A 153 -10.19 -2.79 9.67
C CYS A 153 -10.89 -3.83 8.77
N PRO A 154 -10.44 -5.11 8.77
CA PRO A 154 -10.89 -6.13 7.81
C PRO A 154 -12.39 -6.49 7.93
N ASP A 155 -12.98 -6.39 9.12
CA ASP A 155 -14.40 -6.76 9.39
C ASP A 155 -15.30 -5.54 9.65
N GLY A 156 -14.83 -4.31 9.34
CA GLY A 156 -15.54 -3.06 9.63
C GLY A 156 -15.54 -2.65 11.11
N LEU A 157 -16.06 -1.46 11.43
CA LEU A 157 -16.03 -0.82 12.76
C LEU A 157 -16.81 -1.58 13.87
N GLY A 158 -17.37 -2.75 13.56
CA GLY A 158 -18.37 -3.43 14.40
C GLY A 158 -17.86 -4.55 15.30
N LEU A 159 -16.60 -4.96 15.22
CA LEU A 159 -16.06 -6.05 16.03
C LEU A 159 -14.62 -5.74 16.48
N PRO A 160 -14.18 -6.20 17.67
CA PRO A 160 -12.85 -5.91 18.17
C PRO A 160 -11.84 -6.75 17.40
N ILE A 161 -11.36 -6.23 16.27
CA ILE A 161 -10.27 -6.87 15.55
C ILE A 161 -8.98 -6.50 16.27
N GLU A 162 -8.34 -7.50 16.85
CA GLU A 162 -6.95 -7.48 17.32
C GLU A 162 -5.98 -7.44 16.13
N ALA A 163 -6.17 -6.49 15.20
CA ALA A 163 -5.13 -6.15 14.24
C ALA A 163 -4.03 -5.44 15.03
N HIS A 164 -3.22 -6.25 15.69
CA HIS A 164 -2.09 -5.83 16.50
C HIS A 164 -0.85 -5.98 15.62
N TRP A 165 -0.19 -4.87 15.33
CA TRP A 165 1.18 -4.90 14.81
C TRP A 165 2.12 -4.65 15.98
N PRO A 166 2.41 -5.67 16.81
CA PRO A 166 3.20 -5.50 18.03
C PRO A 166 4.60 -4.95 17.76
N TYR A 167 5.16 -5.27 16.59
CA TYR A 167 6.56 -4.99 16.27
C TYR A 167 6.74 -3.88 15.25
N LEU A 168 5.67 -3.35 14.65
CA LEU A 168 5.78 -2.40 13.55
C LEU A 168 6.26 -1.05 14.09
N GLU A 169 7.41 -0.61 13.58
CA GLU A 169 8.05 0.66 13.90
C GLU A 169 7.76 1.73 12.86
N THR A 170 7.66 1.36 11.58
CA THR A 170 7.39 2.30 10.49
C THR A 170 6.32 1.79 9.54
N LEU A 171 5.28 2.61 9.31
CA LEU A 171 4.23 2.38 8.32
C LEU A 171 4.23 3.52 7.30
N HIS A 172 4.74 3.28 6.10
CA HIS A 172 4.84 4.32 5.06
C HIS A 172 3.93 3.96 3.89
N LEU A 173 2.87 4.74 3.70
CA LEU A 173 1.89 4.64 2.63
C LEU A 173 2.15 5.82 1.68
N LYS A 174 3.05 5.66 0.71
CA LYS A 174 3.52 6.77 -0.14
C LYS A 174 2.82 6.80 -1.49
N ASP A 175 2.61 8.01 -2.01
CA ASP A 175 2.01 8.26 -3.32
C ASP A 175 0.71 7.48 -3.58
N GLN A 176 -0.12 7.33 -2.56
CA GLN A 176 -1.33 6.54 -2.65
C GLN A 176 -2.32 7.17 -3.63
N TYR A 177 -3.08 6.34 -4.33
CA TYR A 177 -4.02 6.81 -5.35
C TYR A 177 -5.45 6.82 -4.79
N TYR A 178 -6.09 7.99 -4.81
CA TYR A 178 -7.53 8.09 -4.54
C TYR A 178 -8.30 7.89 -5.85
N VAL A 179 -9.05 6.78 -5.94
CA VAL A 179 -9.92 6.53 -7.09
C VAL A 179 -11.21 7.33 -6.91
N THR A 180 -11.33 8.43 -7.64
CA THR A 180 -12.57 9.21 -7.70
C THR A 180 -13.66 8.35 -8.34
N PRO A 181 -14.86 8.21 -7.74
CA PRO A 181 -15.96 7.51 -8.39
C PRO A 181 -16.30 8.21 -9.72
N PRO A 182 -16.65 7.46 -10.78
CA PRO A 182 -16.99 8.05 -12.06
C PRO A 182 -18.37 8.72 -11.98
N PHE A 183 -18.43 10.01 -11.64
CA PHE A 183 -19.63 10.80 -11.91
C PHE A 183 -19.35 11.78 -13.07
N HIS A 184 -20.24 11.82 -14.06
CA HIS A 184 -20.12 12.79 -15.15
C HIS A 184 -20.91 14.06 -14.78
N GLY A 185 -20.22 15.20 -14.71
CA GLY A 185 -20.82 16.55 -14.73
C GLY A 185 -21.53 17.05 -13.46
N GLU A 186 -21.38 18.35 -13.20
CA GLU A 186 -22.19 19.24 -12.31
C GLU A 186 -22.18 19.04 -10.78
N LEU A 187 -21.52 18.01 -10.23
CA LEU A 187 -21.60 17.69 -8.79
C LEU A 187 -20.35 18.04 -7.94
N GLN A 188 -19.60 19.09 -8.29
CA GLN A 188 -18.35 19.47 -7.59
C GLN A 188 -18.48 19.52 -6.04
N PRO A 189 -19.54 20.12 -5.45
CA PRO A 189 -19.69 20.13 -3.99
C PRO A 189 -19.92 18.73 -3.39
N ALA A 190 -20.57 17.83 -4.13
CA ALA A 190 -20.77 16.45 -3.68
C ALA A 190 -19.46 15.64 -3.78
N TYR A 191 -18.58 15.96 -4.73
CA TYR A 191 -17.25 15.37 -4.82
C TYR A 191 -16.38 15.72 -3.62
N ASP A 192 -16.35 16.99 -3.24
CA ASP A 192 -15.57 17.43 -2.07
C ASP A 192 -16.06 16.72 -0.81
N LEU A 193 -17.37 16.61 -0.61
CA LEU A 193 -17.96 15.87 0.51
C LEU A 193 -17.61 14.37 0.50
N ILE A 194 -17.63 13.71 -0.66
CA ILE A 194 -17.26 12.29 -0.76
C ILE A 194 -15.78 12.08 -0.45
N ARG A 195 -14.92 12.96 -0.98
CA ARG A 195 -13.48 12.96 -0.75
C ARG A 195 -13.16 13.18 0.72
N GLU A 196 -13.73 14.21 1.35
CA GLU A 196 -13.56 14.49 2.77
C GLU A 196 -14.05 13.32 3.63
N ARG A 197 -15.18 12.71 3.29
CA ARG A 197 -15.68 11.53 3.99
C ARG A 197 -14.76 10.33 3.81
N TYR A 198 -14.16 10.16 2.64
CA TYR A 198 -13.16 9.11 2.40
C TYR A 198 -11.93 9.32 3.28
N LEU A 199 -11.38 10.53 3.29
CA LEU A 199 -10.18 10.90 4.04
C LEU A 199 -10.42 10.78 5.55
N ASN A 200 -11.52 11.34 6.07
CA ASN A 200 -11.91 11.20 7.47
C ASN A 200 -11.94 9.72 7.89
N LYS A 201 -12.66 8.87 7.13
CA LYS A 201 -12.74 7.43 7.45
C LYS A 201 -11.37 6.75 7.41
N LEU A 202 -10.55 7.05 6.41
CA LEU A 202 -9.24 6.47 6.26
C LEU A 202 -8.32 6.86 7.43
N TYR A 203 -8.26 8.15 7.75
CA TYR A 203 -7.43 8.66 8.84
C TYR A 203 -7.91 8.18 10.21
N THR A 204 -9.23 8.08 10.43
CA THR A 204 -9.82 7.51 11.64
C THR A 204 -9.44 6.04 11.79
N ASN A 205 -9.62 5.23 10.73
CA ASN A 205 -9.25 3.82 10.77
C ASN A 205 -7.75 3.62 11.00
N LEU A 206 -6.91 4.44 10.37
CA LEU A 206 -5.46 4.44 10.58
C LEU A 206 -5.11 4.81 12.02
N GLY A 207 -5.77 5.81 12.61
CA GLY A 207 -5.56 6.20 14.01
C GLY A 207 -5.87 5.06 14.98
N HIS A 208 -7.03 4.42 14.84
CA HIS A 208 -7.39 3.26 15.64
C HIS A 208 -6.40 2.09 15.49
N ALA A 209 -5.92 1.84 14.26
CA ALA A 209 -4.90 0.84 14.02
C ALA A 209 -3.56 1.23 14.67
N ALA A 210 -3.13 2.48 14.50
CA ALA A 210 -1.87 3.01 15.02
C ALA A 210 -1.79 2.95 16.56
N GLN A 211 -2.91 3.17 17.26
CA GLN A 211 -2.98 2.99 18.71
C GLN A 211 -2.64 1.55 19.16
N LYS A 212 -2.86 0.57 18.28
CA LYS A 212 -2.51 -0.85 18.50
C LYS A 212 -1.11 -1.20 18.01
N MET A 213 -0.27 -0.21 17.67
CA MET A 213 1.11 -0.37 17.23
C MET A 213 2.05 0.22 18.30
N PRO A 214 2.44 -0.53 19.35
CA PRO A 214 3.15 0.03 20.50
C PRO A 214 4.59 0.45 20.17
N CYS A 215 5.23 -0.17 19.17
CA CYS A 215 6.60 0.14 18.77
C CYS A 215 6.68 1.24 17.70
N LEU A 216 5.56 1.85 17.33
CA LEU A 216 5.48 2.80 16.22
C LEU A 216 6.35 4.03 16.49
N LYS A 217 7.17 4.38 15.49
CA LYS A 217 8.07 5.53 15.47
C LYS A 217 7.71 6.49 14.34
N SER A 218 7.17 5.97 13.23
CA SER A 218 6.79 6.78 12.08
C SER A 218 5.58 6.22 11.33
N VAL A 219 4.65 7.11 10.99
CA VAL A 219 3.60 6.89 9.98
C VAL A 219 3.74 7.98 8.94
N ILE A 220 3.69 7.62 7.68
CA ILE A 220 3.62 8.58 6.57
C ILE A 220 2.50 8.13 5.67
N LEU A 221 1.59 9.04 5.33
CA LEU A 221 0.53 8.83 4.38
C LEU A 221 0.47 10.05 3.44
N THR A 222 0.84 9.84 2.19
CA THR A 222 0.82 10.84 1.13
C THR A 222 0.02 10.33 -0.05
N PHE A 223 -0.58 11.24 -0.81
CA PHE A 223 -1.33 10.91 -2.01
C PHE A 223 -0.68 11.50 -3.25
N ARG A 224 -0.74 10.79 -4.37
CA ARG A 224 -0.23 11.30 -5.65
C ARG A 224 -1.15 12.37 -6.25
N ASN A 225 -2.45 12.24 -6.03
CA ASN A 225 -3.49 13.04 -6.68
C ASN A 225 -4.33 13.88 -5.70
N LEU A 226 -3.92 13.98 -4.44
CA LEU A 226 -4.57 14.81 -3.43
C LEU A 226 -3.52 15.64 -2.69
N ASP A 227 -3.83 16.90 -2.42
CA ASP A 227 -3.00 17.82 -1.63
C ASP A 227 -3.19 17.58 -0.11
N HIS A 228 -3.03 16.32 0.29
CA HIS A 228 -3.19 15.86 1.67
C HIS A 228 -2.01 14.99 2.09
N GLU A 229 -1.59 15.20 3.33
CA GLU A 229 -0.53 14.40 3.95
C GLU A 229 -0.80 14.23 5.43
N LEU A 230 -0.58 13.02 5.94
CA LEU A 230 -0.57 12.72 7.36
C LEU A 230 0.78 12.13 7.72
N GLU A 231 1.44 12.73 8.71
CA GLU A 231 2.72 12.26 9.23
C GLU A 231 2.63 12.15 10.76
N LEU A 232 2.97 10.98 11.30
CA LEU A 232 3.36 10.82 12.70
C LEU A 232 4.86 10.57 12.72
N SER A 233 5.63 11.37 13.44
CA SER A 233 7.07 11.14 13.58
C SER A 233 7.62 11.63 14.91
N ILE A 234 8.78 11.12 15.29
CA ILE A 234 9.45 11.56 16.52
C ILE A 234 10.31 12.79 16.21
N LYS A 235 9.93 13.95 16.76
CA LYS A 235 10.68 15.21 16.69
C LYS A 235 10.96 15.68 18.12
N ASN A 236 12.21 16.00 18.44
CA ASN A 236 12.63 16.47 19.78
C ASN A 236 12.19 15.54 20.93
N LYS A 237 12.33 14.22 20.76
CA LYS A 237 11.92 13.18 21.73
C LYS A 237 10.40 13.14 22.03
N ARG A 238 9.58 13.81 21.22
CA ARG A 238 8.12 13.74 21.29
C ARG A 238 7.58 13.22 19.97
N TYR A 239 6.44 12.55 20.06
CA TYR A 239 5.69 12.19 18.88
C TYR A 239 4.95 13.43 18.39
N ASN A 240 5.09 13.76 17.12
CA ASN A 240 4.38 14.84 16.47
C ASN A 240 3.48 14.23 15.39
N LEU A 241 2.17 14.44 15.53
CA LEU A 241 1.19 14.13 14.50
C LEU A 241 0.90 15.42 13.76
N THR A 242 1.29 15.46 12.49
CA THR A 242 1.08 16.57 11.58
C THR A 242 0.13 16.15 10.45
N LEU A 243 -0.77 17.06 10.09
CA LEU A 243 -1.71 16.89 9.00
C LEU A 243 -1.59 18.10 8.07
N CYS A 244 -1.19 17.86 6.83
CA CYS A 244 -1.25 18.83 5.75
C CYS A 244 -2.64 18.83 5.14
N VAL A 245 -3.24 20.01 5.12
CA VAL A 245 -4.54 20.28 4.55
C VAL A 245 -4.40 21.52 3.70
N MET A 246 -4.30 21.33 2.38
CA MET A 246 -4.65 22.41 1.46
C MET A 246 -6.19 22.44 1.42
N ASP A 247 -6.79 23.62 1.61
CA ASP A 247 -8.23 23.90 1.84
C ASP A 247 -8.69 24.00 3.31
N ASN A 248 -9.96 24.38 3.52
CA ASN A 248 -10.59 24.59 4.83
C ASN A 248 -10.97 23.28 5.55
N TYR A 249 -10.45 22.13 5.13
CA TYR A 249 -10.83 20.85 5.72
C TYR A 249 -10.51 20.82 7.22
N GLN A 250 -11.51 20.40 7.99
CA GLN A 250 -11.46 20.23 9.44
C GLN A 250 -11.53 18.72 9.71
N PRO A 251 -10.55 18.14 10.44
CA PRO A 251 -10.65 16.75 10.85
C PRO A 251 -11.93 16.50 11.65
N SER A 252 -12.59 15.37 11.41
CA SER A 252 -13.80 15.00 12.15
C SER A 252 -13.50 14.73 13.64
N HIS A 253 -14.54 14.77 14.47
CA HIS A 253 -14.43 14.35 15.88
C HIS A 253 -13.93 12.90 16.01
N GLU A 254 -14.42 12.00 15.16
CA GLU A 254 -13.98 10.60 15.10
C GLU A 254 -12.46 10.48 14.85
N PHE A 255 -11.89 11.34 14.00
CA PHE A 255 -10.45 11.39 13.79
C PHE A 255 -9.72 11.78 15.08
N LEU A 256 -10.20 12.83 15.75
CA LEU A 256 -9.58 13.33 16.97
C LEU A 256 -9.58 12.26 18.08
N GLU A 257 -10.69 11.53 18.23
CA GLU A 257 -10.79 10.39 19.14
C GLU A 257 -9.84 9.24 18.75
N ALA A 258 -9.81 8.87 17.46
CA ALA A 258 -8.96 7.80 16.94
C ALA A 258 -7.46 8.09 17.09
N TRP A 259 -7.06 9.35 17.19
CA TRP A 259 -5.67 9.76 17.45
C TRP A 259 -5.45 10.27 18.88
N LYS A 260 -6.46 10.21 19.77
CA LYS A 260 -6.44 10.78 21.13
C LYS A 260 -5.87 12.21 21.16
N VAL A 261 -6.31 13.06 20.25
CA VAL A 261 -5.79 14.44 20.15
C VAL A 261 -6.16 15.22 21.43
N PRO A 262 -5.17 15.73 22.19
CA PRO A 262 -5.44 16.51 23.39
C PRO A 262 -6.24 17.78 23.08
N GLY A 263 -7.27 18.06 23.88
CA GLY A 263 -8.09 19.26 23.72
C GLY A 263 -8.95 19.28 22.44
N GLU A 264 -9.19 18.11 21.84
CA GLU A 264 -10.09 17.91 20.70
C GLU A 264 -9.84 18.85 19.52
N SER A 265 -8.60 19.29 19.34
CA SER A 265 -8.23 20.16 18.22
C SER A 265 -6.74 20.09 17.91
N LEU A 266 -6.43 20.01 16.62
CA LEU A 266 -5.06 20.19 16.14
C LEU A 266 -4.71 21.68 16.14
N GLN A 267 -3.51 22.01 16.61
CA GLN A 267 -3.02 23.38 16.63
C GLN A 267 -2.46 23.79 15.27
N PRO A 268 -2.63 25.04 14.82
CA PRO A 268 -2.04 25.52 13.58
C PRO A 268 -0.51 25.56 13.69
N CYS A 269 0.18 25.11 12.64
CA CYS A 269 1.62 25.25 12.50
C CYS A 269 2.00 26.63 11.95
N ILE A 270 3.31 26.95 11.99
CA ILE A 270 3.87 28.15 11.33
C ILE A 270 3.54 28.16 9.83
N ASN A 271 3.46 26.99 9.20
CA ASN A 271 2.97 26.85 7.83
C ASN A 271 1.44 26.74 7.83
N LYS A 272 0.75 27.64 7.10
CA LYS A 272 -0.72 27.80 7.13
C LYS A 272 -1.52 26.56 6.77
N PHE A 273 -0.91 25.63 6.03
CA PHE A 273 -1.56 24.40 5.56
C PHE A 273 -1.39 23.23 6.52
N TRP A 274 -0.58 23.38 7.58
CA TRP A 274 -0.26 22.29 8.49
C TRP A 274 -0.92 22.50 9.84
N ARG A 275 -1.49 21.43 10.37
CA ARG A 275 -1.99 21.36 11.74
C ARG A 275 -1.25 20.25 12.47
N GLU A 276 -0.97 20.44 13.75
CA GLU A 276 -0.19 19.50 14.53
C GLU A 276 -0.73 19.27 15.95
N THR A 277 -0.30 18.16 16.52
CA THR A 277 -0.36 17.91 17.95
C THR A 277 0.83 17.07 18.39
N THR A 278 1.16 17.10 19.67
CA THR A 278 2.33 16.38 20.19
C THR A 278 1.98 15.49 21.37
N TYR A 279 2.65 14.34 21.45
CA TYR A 279 2.51 13.37 22.51
C TYR A 279 3.86 13.11 23.20
N PRO A 280 3.88 12.93 24.52
CA PRO A 280 5.10 12.56 25.24
C PRO A 280 5.54 11.11 24.98
N SER A 281 4.61 10.23 24.60
CA SER A 281 4.82 8.81 24.35
C SER A 281 3.82 8.27 23.34
N TRP A 282 4.11 7.08 22.80
CA TRP A 282 3.19 6.33 21.95
C TRP A 282 3.00 4.90 22.51
N PRO A 283 1.77 4.36 22.48
CA PRO A 283 0.51 5.05 22.22
C PRO A 283 0.25 6.16 23.27
N PRO A 284 -0.61 7.15 22.95
CA PRO A 284 -1.01 8.16 23.92
C PRO A 284 -1.81 7.49 25.05
N SER A 285 -1.52 7.87 26.30
CA SER A 285 -2.26 7.39 27.49
C SER A 285 -3.71 7.84 27.44
#